data_AF-A0A954MZF5-F1
#
_entry.id   AF-A0A954MZF5-F1
#
_cell.length_a   1.000
_cell.length_b   1.000
_cell.length_c   1.000
_cell.angle_alpha   90.00
_cell.angle_beta   90.00
_cell.angle_gamma   90.00
#
_symmetry.space_group_name_H-M   'P 1'
#
loop_
_entity.id
_entity.type
_entity.pdbx_description
1 polymer ?
#
loop_
_entity_poly.entity_id
_entity_poly.type
_entity_poly.pdbx_seq_one_letter_code
_entity_poly.pdbx_strand_id
1 'polypeptide(L)'
;MVLSSGFSSAGQFGPFTYADEGTTITITAYPAPGSGHVEIPESIDGKPVTRIGPNAFSNCKGIVDVTIPTTVTDIGASAFYDCGGLTDLTIPHSVASIGSSAFVRCVGLTQVTIPSSVTEIGSEAFQSCPGLTSISIPSSVVSIGGYAFLSCRNLKSIEVDAANPSFSSSGGILFDKDQSTLICCPGAYQGAVSVSSTVTNISPRAFSECASLSAIHVDSGNPSYCSVDGVLLNKSQTTLIQCPEFYSGSFVIPATVTDIESGAFQKCQGLTDVSIPDSVTSIGPMAFRNCSSLVHVKLPASLERIEISTFLSCVRLASVELPSSLTYIGSTAFRECISLSSISIPASAVSISSSAFSVCTSLAFIDVEAANANFSSQGGVLFDKTKSTLHLYPSAASGEYSIPSSVTSVAASAFRYSSGLTRVTIPDTVINIGSHAFAE
;
A
#
# COMPACT_ATOMS: atom_id res chain seq x y z
N MET A 1 18.39 -3.65 30.05
CA MET A 1 19.34 -2.52 30.14
C MET A 1 18.50 -1.26 30.08
N VAL A 2 18.32 -0.58 31.21
CA VAL A 2 17.46 0.60 31.34
C VAL A 2 18.20 1.77 30.68
N LEU A 3 17.69 2.27 29.55
CA LEU A 3 18.12 3.53 28.98
C LEU A 3 17.36 4.64 29.70
N SER A 4 18.10 5.41 30.49
CA SER A 4 17.63 6.64 31.11
C SER A 4 17.33 7.69 30.04
N SER A 5 16.06 7.96 29.78
CA SER A 5 15.63 9.21 29.16
C SER A 5 15.33 10.22 30.27
N GLY A 6 16.05 11.33 30.28
CA GLY A 6 15.85 12.42 31.23
C GLY A 6 14.59 13.23 30.90
N PHE A 7 13.40 12.62 31.04
CA PHE A 7 12.14 13.36 31.04
C PHE A 7 11.77 13.77 32.46
N SER A 8 11.44 15.05 32.62
CA SER A 8 10.72 15.59 33.77
C SER A 8 9.46 14.75 34.02
N SER A 9 9.07 14.60 35.29
CA SER A 9 7.84 13.88 35.67
C SER A 9 6.66 14.44 34.88
N ALA A 10 5.97 13.60 34.10
CA ALA A 10 4.80 14.00 33.33
C ALA A 10 3.75 14.62 34.27
N GLY A 11 3.38 15.86 33.99
CA GLY A 11 2.32 16.57 34.70
C GLY A 11 0.96 16.20 34.13
N GLN A 12 -0.11 16.49 34.89
CA GLN A 12 -1.49 16.28 34.47
C GLN A 12 -2.28 17.58 34.65
N PHE A 13 -2.94 18.04 33.59
CA PHE A 13 -3.82 19.21 33.61
C PHE A 13 -5.15 18.86 32.94
N GLY A 14 -6.19 18.64 33.77
CA GLY A 14 -7.45 18.10 33.28
C GLY A 14 -7.24 16.77 32.54
N PRO A 15 -7.73 16.62 31.29
CA PRO A 15 -7.49 15.42 30.50
C PRO A 15 -6.06 15.31 29.96
N PHE A 16 -5.31 16.41 29.90
CA PHE A 16 -4.00 16.45 29.25
C PHE A 16 -2.88 15.94 30.17
N THR A 17 -2.04 15.07 29.63
CA THR A 17 -0.70 14.83 30.17
C THR A 17 0.28 15.76 29.46
N TYR A 18 1.23 16.34 30.20
CA TYR A 18 2.19 17.29 29.65
C TYR A 18 3.61 17.09 30.17
N ALA A 19 4.59 17.57 29.41
CA ALA A 19 5.98 17.73 29.83
C ALA A 19 6.27 19.22 30.07
N ASP A 20 6.89 19.51 31.21
CA ASP A 20 7.40 20.84 31.53
C ASP A 20 8.85 20.95 31.00
N GLU A 21 9.04 21.87 30.06
CA GLU A 21 10.31 22.14 29.38
C GLU A 21 11.08 23.30 30.06
N GLY A 22 10.70 23.66 31.29
CA GLY A 22 11.28 24.76 32.05
C GLY A 22 10.54 26.08 31.82
N THR A 23 10.49 26.56 30.58
CA THR A 23 9.82 27.83 30.21
C THR A 23 8.54 27.66 29.40
N THR A 24 8.30 26.46 28.86
CA THR A 24 7.16 26.14 27.99
C THR A 24 6.62 24.77 28.34
N ILE A 25 5.44 24.46 27.81
CA ILE A 25 4.76 23.19 28.03
C ILE A 25 4.55 22.47 26.70
N THR A 26 4.81 21.17 26.70
CA THR A 26 4.48 20.24 25.61
C THR A 26 3.31 19.36 26.04
N ILE A 27 2.20 19.33 25.30
CA ILE A 27 1.14 18.33 25.52
C ILE A 27 1.67 16.98 25.01
N THR A 28 1.72 15.97 25.87
CA THR A 28 2.30 14.66 25.53
C THR A 28 1.25 13.56 25.40
N ALA A 29 0.06 13.72 25.99
CA ALA A 29 -1.05 12.81 25.77
C ALA A 29 -2.42 13.45 26.04
N TYR A 30 -3.43 12.94 25.35
CA TYR A 30 -4.85 13.12 25.61
C TYR A 30 -5.53 11.74 25.65
N PRO A 31 -6.55 11.52 26.49
CA PRO A 31 -7.12 10.18 26.68
C PRO A 31 -7.84 9.69 25.42
N ALA A 32 -7.44 8.52 24.91
CA ALA A 32 -8.16 7.82 23.85
C ALA A 32 -9.36 7.04 24.41
N PRO A 33 -10.50 6.96 23.70
CA PRO A 33 -10.70 7.38 22.30
C PRO A 33 -10.95 8.89 22.12
N GLY A 34 -10.99 9.68 23.20
CA GLY A 34 -11.40 11.09 23.17
C GLY A 34 -12.84 11.26 22.70
N SER A 35 -13.46 12.42 22.96
CA SER A 35 -14.82 12.66 22.45
C SER A 35 -15.13 14.15 22.33
N GLY A 36 -15.76 14.53 21.22
CA GLY A 36 -16.30 15.87 21.01
C GLY A 36 -15.23 16.92 20.72
N HIS A 37 -15.54 18.16 21.11
CA HIS A 37 -14.63 19.30 21.00
C HIS A 37 -13.51 19.21 22.03
N VAL A 38 -12.27 19.50 21.61
CA VAL A 38 -11.11 19.62 22.52
C VAL A 38 -10.50 21.02 22.44
N GLU A 39 -10.41 21.67 23.59
CA GLU A 39 -9.74 22.96 23.73
C GLU A 39 -8.37 22.75 24.40
N ILE A 40 -7.28 22.93 23.64
CA ILE A 40 -5.93 22.86 24.20
C ILE A 40 -5.65 24.16 24.96
N PRO A 41 -5.23 24.11 26.24
CA PRO A 41 -5.03 25.32 27.03
C PRO A 41 -3.88 26.16 26.47
N GLU A 42 -4.02 27.49 26.46
CA GLU A 42 -2.96 28.42 26.07
C GLU A 42 -1.75 28.37 27.02
N SER A 43 -1.98 28.05 28.30
CA SER A 43 -0.94 27.90 29.31
C SER A 43 -1.31 26.88 30.38
N ILE A 44 -0.30 26.24 30.97
CA ILE A 44 -0.41 25.38 32.16
C ILE A 44 0.59 25.90 33.20
N ASP A 45 0.13 26.12 34.43
CA ASP A 45 0.93 26.67 35.54
C ASP A 45 1.67 27.98 35.20
N GLY A 46 1.03 28.85 34.40
CA GLY A 46 1.58 30.13 33.95
C GLY A 46 2.64 30.03 32.85
N LYS A 47 2.90 28.82 32.32
CA LYS A 47 3.82 28.58 31.19
C LYS A 47 3.02 28.34 29.91
N PRO A 48 3.38 28.96 28.78
CA PRO A 48 2.64 28.78 27.54
C PRO A 48 2.77 27.34 27.01
N VAL A 49 1.67 26.81 26.50
CA VAL A 49 1.67 25.55 25.75
C VAL A 49 2.13 25.84 24.33
N THR A 50 3.33 25.38 23.99
CA THR A 50 3.96 25.71 22.70
C THR A 50 4.02 24.54 21.75
N ARG A 51 3.82 23.31 22.23
CA ARG A 51 3.98 22.10 21.40
C ARG A 51 2.90 21.08 21.66
N ILE A 52 2.40 20.50 20.56
CA ILE A 52 1.68 19.23 20.60
C ILE A 52 2.73 18.15 20.32
N GLY A 53 3.07 17.37 21.35
CA GLY A 53 4.11 16.37 21.30
C GLY A 53 3.77 15.18 20.38
N PRO A 54 4.76 14.34 20.07
CA PRO A 54 4.53 13.15 19.27
C PRO A 54 3.45 12.24 19.89
N ASN A 55 2.53 11.76 19.06
CA ASN A 55 1.41 10.89 19.45
C ASN A 55 0.42 11.48 20.48
N ALA A 56 0.46 12.78 20.78
CA ALA A 56 -0.34 13.36 21.87
C ALA A 56 -1.85 13.06 21.78
N PHE A 57 -2.43 13.05 20.58
CA PHE A 57 -3.82 12.71 20.31
C PHE A 57 -3.97 11.42 19.50
N SER A 58 -2.94 10.56 19.44
CA SER A 58 -2.98 9.32 18.66
C SER A 58 -4.16 8.43 19.09
N ASN A 59 -4.88 7.88 18.11
CA ASN A 59 -6.08 7.06 18.27
C ASN A 59 -7.28 7.75 18.94
N CYS A 60 -7.32 9.09 18.97
CA CYS A 60 -8.46 9.84 19.51
C CYS A 60 -9.64 9.90 18.51
N LYS A 61 -10.24 8.73 18.24
CA LYS A 61 -11.28 8.52 17.24
C LYS A 61 -12.58 9.28 17.46
N GLY A 62 -12.88 9.71 18.69
CA GLY A 62 -14.12 10.43 19.01
C GLY A 62 -13.99 11.94 19.02
N ILE A 63 -12.78 12.50 18.89
CA ILE A 63 -12.61 13.96 18.76
C ILE A 63 -13.19 14.39 17.42
N VAL A 64 -14.02 15.44 17.43
CA VAL A 64 -14.68 15.97 16.22
C VAL A 64 -13.96 17.21 15.70
N ASP A 65 -13.45 18.03 16.61
CA ASP A 65 -12.69 19.24 16.29
C ASP A 65 -11.77 19.63 17.48
N VAL A 66 -10.71 20.39 17.19
CA VAL A 66 -9.69 20.78 18.16
C VAL A 66 -9.37 22.26 18.01
N THR A 67 -9.51 23.03 19.09
CA THR A 67 -8.97 24.39 19.17
C THR A 67 -7.52 24.32 19.62
N ILE A 68 -6.60 24.66 18.71
CA ILE A 68 -5.17 24.79 18.98
C ILE A 68 -4.86 26.27 19.26
N PRO A 69 -4.31 26.62 20.44
CA PRO A 69 -4.02 28.00 20.79
C PRO A 69 -2.87 28.57 19.96
N THR A 70 -2.85 29.90 19.77
CA THR A 70 -1.80 30.60 19.01
C THR A 70 -0.43 30.61 19.70
N THR A 71 -0.33 30.04 20.91
CA THR A 71 0.94 29.79 21.57
C THR A 71 1.66 28.57 20.99
N VAL A 72 0.94 27.67 20.32
CA VAL A 72 1.51 26.44 19.75
C VAL A 72 2.28 26.75 18.47
N THR A 73 3.55 26.40 18.44
CA THR A 73 4.46 26.60 17.30
C THR A 73 4.76 25.32 16.53
N ASP A 74 4.54 24.14 17.13
CA ASP A 74 4.90 22.87 16.50
C ASP A 74 3.85 21.78 16.76
N ILE A 75 3.50 21.05 15.69
CA ILE A 75 2.69 19.83 15.73
C ILE A 75 3.61 18.64 15.48
N GLY A 76 3.82 17.83 16.51
CA GLY A 76 4.77 16.71 16.49
C GLY A 76 4.36 15.55 15.60
N ALA A 77 5.30 14.62 15.42
CA ALA A 77 5.09 13.43 14.61
C ALA A 77 3.92 12.57 15.14
N SER A 78 3.05 12.11 14.25
CA SER A 78 1.86 11.31 14.60
C SER A 78 0.92 11.96 15.64
N ALA A 79 0.98 13.29 15.83
CA ALA A 79 0.22 13.99 16.88
C ALA A 79 -1.27 13.65 16.87
N PHE A 80 -1.90 13.54 15.71
CA PHE A 80 -3.31 13.22 15.51
C PHE A 80 -3.52 11.93 14.71
N TYR A 81 -2.57 10.99 14.78
CA TYR A 81 -2.68 9.70 14.08
C TYR A 81 -3.99 8.97 14.40
N ASP A 82 -4.71 8.48 13.39
CA ASP A 82 -5.98 7.74 13.49
C ASP A 82 -7.08 8.48 14.29
N CYS A 83 -7.09 9.82 14.27
CA CYS A 83 -8.20 10.66 14.77
C CYS A 83 -9.37 10.67 13.79
N GLY A 84 -10.05 9.52 13.66
CA GLY A 84 -11.06 9.31 12.61
C GLY A 84 -12.29 10.22 12.68
N GLY A 85 -12.63 10.75 13.84
CA GLY A 85 -13.76 11.68 14.03
C GLY A 85 -13.46 13.13 13.67
N LEU A 86 -12.18 13.51 13.53
CA LEU A 86 -11.77 14.90 13.31
C LEU A 86 -12.22 15.35 11.92
N THR A 87 -13.19 16.26 11.83
CA THR A 87 -13.75 16.73 10.55
C THR A 87 -13.13 18.00 10.03
N ASP A 88 -12.82 18.91 10.96
CA ASP A 88 -12.32 20.25 10.69
C ASP A 88 -11.11 20.54 11.58
N LEU A 89 -10.06 21.08 10.97
CA LEU A 89 -8.86 21.48 11.67
C LEU A 89 -8.33 22.80 11.12
N THR A 90 -8.28 23.80 11.99
CA THR A 90 -7.58 25.07 11.73
C THR A 90 -6.23 25.02 12.42
N ILE A 91 -5.15 24.98 11.62
CA ILE A 91 -3.79 25.10 12.14
C ILE A 91 -3.51 26.59 12.40
N PRO A 92 -3.15 27.01 13.62
CA PRO A 92 -2.96 28.42 13.92
C PRO A 92 -1.70 28.97 13.25
N HIS A 93 -1.70 30.27 12.94
CA HIS A 93 -0.61 31.00 12.26
C HIS A 93 0.73 31.05 13.04
N SER A 94 0.76 30.50 14.25
CA SER A 94 1.96 30.33 15.06
C SER A 94 2.73 29.05 14.71
N VAL A 95 2.07 28.08 14.06
CA VAL A 95 2.68 26.79 13.72
C VAL A 95 3.66 26.97 12.57
N ALA A 96 4.91 26.57 12.80
CA ALA A 96 5.99 26.64 11.82
C ALA A 96 6.13 25.34 11.00
N SER A 97 5.77 24.19 11.58
CA SER A 97 5.94 22.88 10.94
C SER A 97 4.82 21.90 11.29
N ILE A 98 4.52 21.01 10.33
CA ILE A 98 3.63 19.86 10.51
C ILE A 98 4.50 18.59 10.49
N GLY A 99 4.56 17.87 11.61
CA GLY A 99 5.41 16.69 11.74
C GLY A 99 5.02 15.51 10.85
N SER A 100 5.94 14.58 10.68
CA SER A 100 5.70 13.33 9.94
C SER A 100 4.52 12.56 10.50
N SER A 101 3.69 12.03 9.61
CA SER A 101 2.50 11.24 9.92
C SER A 101 1.46 11.95 10.83
N ALA A 102 1.53 13.28 10.98
CA ALA A 102 0.76 14.03 11.98
C ALA A 102 -0.76 13.78 11.93
N PHE A 103 -1.35 13.63 10.75
CA PHE A 103 -2.79 13.44 10.53
C PHE A 103 -3.10 12.14 9.76
N VAL A 104 -2.22 11.14 9.82
CA VAL A 104 -2.44 9.87 9.14
C VAL A 104 -3.76 9.25 9.59
N ARG A 105 -4.58 8.78 8.65
CA ARG A 105 -5.88 8.14 8.93
C ARG A 105 -6.89 9.04 9.67
N CYS A 106 -6.78 10.36 9.58
CA CYS A 106 -7.87 11.26 9.94
C CYS A 106 -9.00 11.16 8.89
N VAL A 107 -9.78 10.08 8.94
CA VAL A 107 -10.73 9.74 7.88
C VAL A 107 -11.90 10.71 7.72
N GLY A 108 -12.28 11.40 8.80
CA GLY A 108 -13.30 12.44 8.79
C GLY A 108 -12.81 13.79 8.26
N LEU A 109 -11.50 14.00 8.16
CA LEU A 109 -10.92 15.32 7.87
C LEU A 109 -11.24 15.73 6.43
N THR A 110 -12.09 16.73 6.25
CA THR A 110 -12.58 17.11 4.92
C THR A 110 -11.80 18.25 4.29
N GLN A 111 -11.26 19.14 5.12
CA GLN A 111 -10.49 20.31 4.75
C GLN A 111 -9.40 20.58 5.79
N VAL A 112 -8.29 21.16 5.33
CA VAL A 112 -7.20 21.63 6.19
C VAL A 112 -6.73 22.98 5.67
N THR A 113 -6.73 23.98 6.55
CA THR A 113 -6.12 25.28 6.24
C THR A 113 -4.68 25.27 6.75
N ILE A 114 -3.71 25.31 5.83
CA ILE A 114 -2.28 25.45 6.15
C ILE A 114 -1.97 26.95 6.19
N PRO A 115 -1.60 27.52 7.36
CA PRO A 115 -1.29 28.93 7.47
C PRO A 115 0.07 29.28 6.83
N SER A 116 0.25 30.55 6.47
CA SER A 116 1.47 31.09 5.84
C SER A 116 2.71 31.10 6.76
N SER A 117 2.59 30.61 7.99
CA SER A 117 3.70 30.39 8.92
C SER A 117 4.35 29.03 8.72
N VAL A 118 3.64 28.06 8.13
CA VAL A 118 4.16 26.70 7.92
C VAL A 118 5.16 26.71 6.80
N THR A 119 6.36 26.20 7.07
CA THR A 119 7.44 26.06 6.09
C THR A 119 7.68 24.61 5.65
N GLU A 120 7.23 23.65 6.45
CA GLU A 120 7.45 22.22 6.23
C GLU A 120 6.20 21.38 6.53
N ILE A 121 5.90 20.46 5.59
CA ILE A 121 4.92 19.39 5.74
C ILE A 121 5.67 18.06 5.77
N GLY A 122 5.64 17.33 6.88
CA GLY A 122 6.38 16.10 7.06
C GLY A 122 5.93 14.94 6.17
N SER A 123 6.75 13.90 6.10
CA SER A 123 6.44 12.66 5.36
C SER A 123 5.13 12.06 5.87
N GLU A 124 4.28 11.59 4.95
CA GLU A 124 3.00 10.97 5.26
C GLU A 124 2.03 11.84 6.07
N ALA A 125 2.26 13.16 6.22
CA ALA A 125 1.50 14.02 7.14
C ALA A 125 -0.03 13.89 7.03
N PHE A 126 -0.57 13.70 5.82
CA PHE A 126 -2.00 13.49 5.55
C PHE A 126 -2.30 12.15 4.88
N GLN A 127 -1.39 11.15 4.99
CA GLN A 127 -1.59 9.86 4.33
C GLN A 127 -2.89 9.20 4.82
N SER A 128 -3.64 8.60 3.89
CA SER A 128 -4.91 7.93 4.17
C SER A 128 -5.96 8.84 4.84
N CYS A 129 -6.05 10.11 4.43
CA CYS A 129 -7.18 10.99 4.74
C CYS A 129 -8.21 10.97 3.59
N PRO A 130 -9.07 9.93 3.48
CA PRO A 130 -10.03 9.83 2.39
C PRO A 130 -11.12 10.90 2.45
N GLY A 131 -11.33 11.59 3.58
CA GLY A 131 -12.27 12.71 3.66
C GLY A 131 -11.78 13.96 2.93
N LEU A 132 -10.47 14.14 2.78
CA LEU A 132 -9.87 15.38 2.31
C LEU A 132 -10.18 15.58 0.83
N THR A 133 -10.83 16.71 0.50
CA THR A 133 -11.31 16.97 -0.87
C THR A 133 -10.48 18.00 -1.64
N SER A 134 -9.83 18.92 -0.93
CA SER A 134 -8.91 19.91 -1.48
C SER A 134 -7.85 20.26 -0.45
N ILE A 135 -6.69 20.72 -0.90
CA ILE A 135 -5.68 21.33 -0.04
C ILE A 135 -4.96 22.45 -0.79
N SER A 136 -4.58 23.50 -0.07
CA SER A 136 -3.80 24.62 -0.61
C SER A 136 -2.45 24.72 0.08
N ILE A 137 -1.38 24.76 -0.71
CA ILE A 137 0.00 24.92 -0.26
C ILE A 137 0.36 26.41 -0.32
N PRO A 138 0.57 27.09 0.83
CA PRO A 138 0.89 28.52 0.84
C PRO A 138 2.32 28.78 0.35
N SER A 139 2.63 30.04 0.03
CA SER A 139 3.95 30.45 -0.48
C SER A 139 5.12 30.20 0.48
N SER A 140 4.84 30.02 1.77
CA SER A 140 5.83 29.76 2.82
C SER A 140 6.35 28.31 2.83
N VAL A 141 5.60 27.35 2.30
CA VAL A 141 5.97 25.93 2.34
C VAL A 141 7.09 25.66 1.34
N VAL A 142 8.26 25.30 1.85
CA VAL A 142 9.46 25.01 1.05
C VAL A 142 9.82 23.52 1.02
N SER A 143 9.20 22.71 1.87
CA SER A 143 9.41 21.26 1.96
C SER A 143 8.09 20.49 2.15
N ILE A 144 7.91 19.44 1.35
CA ILE A 144 6.81 18.46 1.48
C ILE A 144 7.45 17.06 1.47
N GLY A 145 7.27 16.32 2.57
CA GLY A 145 7.82 14.99 2.73
C GLY A 145 7.15 13.96 1.81
N GLY A 146 7.86 12.85 1.59
CA GLY A 146 7.38 11.76 0.75
C GLY A 146 6.02 11.23 1.22
N TYR A 147 5.14 10.91 0.25
CA TYR A 147 3.83 10.33 0.50
C TYR A 147 2.87 11.17 1.37
N ALA A 148 3.11 12.49 1.52
CA ALA A 148 2.29 13.38 2.36
C ALA A 148 0.78 13.28 2.09
N PHE A 149 0.38 13.06 0.82
CA PHE A 149 -1.02 12.95 0.39
C PHE A 149 -1.39 11.55 -0.14
N LEU A 150 -0.57 10.53 0.13
CA LEU A 150 -0.82 9.18 -0.36
C LEU A 150 -2.16 8.64 0.18
N SER A 151 -2.97 8.03 -0.67
CA SER A 151 -4.30 7.48 -0.31
C SER A 151 -5.35 8.49 0.13
N CYS A 152 -5.18 9.79 -0.19
CA CYS A 152 -6.25 10.79 -0.11
C CYS A 152 -7.23 10.62 -1.29
N ARG A 153 -8.03 9.56 -1.25
CA ARG A 153 -8.85 9.07 -2.38
C ARG A 153 -9.91 10.05 -2.90
N ASN A 154 -10.37 11.00 -2.08
CA ASN A 154 -11.34 12.02 -2.51
C ASN A 154 -10.70 13.39 -2.83
N LEU A 155 -9.37 13.49 -2.75
CA LEU A 155 -8.66 14.72 -3.05
C LEU A 155 -8.78 15.02 -4.55
N LYS A 156 -9.41 16.13 -4.89
CA LYS A 156 -9.68 16.52 -6.28
C LYS A 156 -8.56 17.36 -6.86
N SER A 157 -7.99 18.25 -6.04
CA SER A 157 -6.88 19.11 -6.42
C SER A 157 -5.98 19.44 -5.24
N ILE A 158 -4.71 19.67 -5.56
CA ILE A 158 -3.70 20.28 -4.70
C ILE A 158 -3.39 21.63 -5.33
N GLU A 159 -3.83 22.71 -4.70
CA GLU A 159 -3.53 24.06 -5.15
C GLU A 159 -2.22 24.54 -4.54
N VAL A 160 -1.45 25.34 -5.27
CA VAL A 160 -0.21 25.94 -4.76
C VAL A 160 -0.26 27.43 -5.02
N ASP A 161 0.07 28.23 -4.00
CA ASP A 161 0.22 29.68 -4.13
C ASP A 161 1.21 30.01 -5.26
N ALA A 162 0.84 30.92 -6.17
CA ALA A 162 1.67 31.30 -7.30
C ALA A 162 3.05 31.84 -6.88
N ALA A 163 3.13 32.46 -5.71
CA ALA A 163 4.37 32.97 -5.12
C ALA A 163 5.21 31.90 -4.40
N ASN A 164 4.73 30.65 -4.28
CA ASN A 164 5.51 29.56 -3.69
C ASN A 164 6.82 29.35 -4.48
N PRO A 165 7.99 29.33 -3.82
CA PRO A 165 9.28 29.21 -4.49
C PRO A 165 9.69 27.77 -4.80
N SER A 166 9.09 26.77 -4.15
CA SER A 166 9.52 25.36 -4.21
C SER A 166 8.58 24.46 -5.01
N PHE A 167 7.30 24.83 -5.09
CA PHE A 167 6.25 24.00 -5.67
C PHE A 167 5.40 24.78 -6.67
N SER A 168 4.71 24.03 -7.52
CA SER A 168 3.67 24.57 -8.39
C SER A 168 2.52 23.57 -8.53
N SER A 169 1.36 24.06 -8.96
CA SER A 169 0.23 23.21 -9.32
C SER A 169 -0.18 23.49 -10.75
N SER A 170 -0.49 22.44 -11.50
CA SER A 170 -1.05 22.51 -12.85
C SER A 170 -2.20 21.52 -12.96
N GLY A 171 -3.41 22.00 -13.26
CA GLY A 171 -4.61 21.18 -13.27
C GLY A 171 -4.94 20.53 -11.93
N GLY A 172 -4.45 21.07 -10.81
CA GLY A 172 -4.60 20.48 -9.48
C GLY A 172 -3.57 19.39 -9.14
N ILE A 173 -2.64 19.08 -10.04
CA ILE A 173 -1.54 18.12 -9.79
C ILE A 173 -0.35 18.88 -9.19
N LEU A 174 0.27 18.30 -8.17
CA LEU A 174 1.42 18.88 -7.47
C LEU A 174 2.73 18.56 -8.20
N PHE A 175 3.52 19.59 -8.44
CA PHE A 175 4.86 19.53 -9.00
C PHE A 175 5.86 20.28 -8.13
N ASP A 176 7.16 20.05 -8.37
CA ASP A 176 8.18 21.03 -8.00
C ASP A 176 7.96 22.37 -8.74
N LYS A 177 8.67 23.42 -8.33
CA LYS A 177 8.48 24.76 -8.91
C LYS A 177 8.65 24.78 -10.43
N ASP A 178 9.63 24.03 -10.89
CA ASP A 178 10.10 24.01 -12.27
C ASP A 178 9.25 23.08 -13.15
N GLN A 179 8.31 22.33 -12.55
CA GLN A 179 7.56 21.23 -13.19
C GLN A 179 8.47 20.20 -13.86
N SER A 180 9.63 19.96 -13.24
CA SER A 180 10.56 18.90 -13.62
C SER A 180 10.21 17.56 -12.96
N THR A 181 9.50 17.62 -11.83
CA THR A 181 9.08 16.47 -11.04
C THR A 181 7.58 16.51 -10.79
N LEU A 182 6.85 15.50 -11.27
CA LEU A 182 5.46 15.26 -10.86
C LEU A 182 5.49 14.59 -9.48
N ILE A 183 5.00 15.30 -8.47
CA ILE A 183 5.08 14.86 -7.07
C ILE A 183 3.85 14.03 -6.69
N CYS A 184 2.65 14.52 -6.99
CA CYS A 184 1.41 13.85 -6.60
C CYS A 184 0.26 14.22 -7.53
N CYS A 185 -0.38 13.21 -8.11
CA CYS A 185 -1.69 13.30 -8.73
C CYS A 185 -2.77 13.05 -7.65
N PRO A 186 -3.78 13.91 -7.52
CA PRO A 186 -4.86 13.74 -6.54
C PRO A 186 -5.65 12.44 -6.74
N GLY A 187 -6.05 11.77 -5.66
CA GLY A 187 -6.73 10.46 -5.75
C GLY A 187 -8.09 10.47 -6.48
N ALA A 188 -8.80 11.61 -6.44
CA ALA A 188 -10.03 11.83 -7.19
C ALA A 188 -9.81 12.65 -8.47
N TYR A 189 -8.58 12.72 -8.99
CA TYR A 189 -8.32 13.32 -10.30
C TYR A 189 -9.12 12.59 -11.38
N GLN A 190 -9.85 13.35 -12.20
CA GLN A 190 -10.77 12.80 -13.21
C GLN A 190 -10.16 12.89 -14.60
N GLY A 191 -10.32 11.82 -15.38
CA GLY A 191 -9.93 11.79 -16.78
C GLY A 191 -8.46 11.43 -16.97
N ALA A 192 -7.80 12.09 -17.93
CA ALA A 192 -6.42 11.79 -18.30
C ALA A 192 -5.44 12.84 -17.76
N VAL A 193 -4.25 12.39 -17.37
CA VAL A 193 -3.10 13.26 -17.05
C VAL A 193 -2.26 13.45 -18.30
N SER A 194 -1.71 14.66 -18.49
CA SER A 194 -0.70 14.94 -19.50
C SER A 194 0.64 15.22 -18.84
N VAL A 195 1.64 14.39 -19.12
CA VAL A 195 3.03 14.55 -18.67
C VAL A 195 3.77 15.36 -19.72
N SER A 196 4.09 16.61 -19.39
CA SER A 196 4.67 17.56 -20.33
C SER A 196 6.15 17.24 -20.65
N SER A 197 6.74 17.94 -21.62
CA SER A 197 8.17 17.80 -21.91
C SER A 197 9.12 18.24 -20.79
N THR A 198 8.65 19.03 -19.80
CA THR A 198 9.48 19.48 -18.68
C THR A 198 9.63 18.40 -17.60
N VAL A 199 8.66 17.50 -17.48
CA VAL A 199 8.64 16.45 -16.47
C VAL A 199 9.68 15.39 -16.81
N THR A 200 10.79 15.41 -16.09
CA THR A 200 11.89 14.43 -16.23
C THR A 200 11.88 13.38 -15.14
N ASN A 201 11.14 13.63 -14.05
CA ASN A 201 10.96 12.73 -12.92
C ASN A 201 9.48 12.60 -12.53
N ILE A 202 9.08 11.41 -12.10
CA ILE A 202 7.77 11.13 -11.50
C ILE A 202 8.05 10.46 -10.16
N SER A 203 7.52 11.04 -9.09
CA SER A 203 7.77 10.52 -7.74
C SER A 203 7.18 9.11 -7.57
N PRO A 204 7.82 8.23 -6.78
CA PRO A 204 7.24 6.94 -6.46
C PRO A 204 5.81 7.10 -5.94
N ARG A 205 4.86 6.31 -6.47
CA ARG A 205 3.43 6.37 -6.12
C ARG A 205 2.73 7.71 -6.40
N ALA A 206 3.27 8.55 -7.30
CA ALA A 206 2.61 9.80 -7.67
C ALA A 206 1.18 9.61 -8.21
N PHE A 207 0.87 8.45 -8.81
CA PHE A 207 -0.46 8.07 -9.32
C PHE A 207 -1.19 7.03 -8.45
N SER A 208 -0.69 6.73 -7.25
CA SER A 208 -1.31 5.72 -6.39
C SER A 208 -2.70 6.18 -5.93
N GLU A 209 -3.68 5.26 -5.94
CA GLU A 209 -5.05 5.52 -5.49
C GLU A 209 -5.79 6.57 -6.35
N CYS A 210 -5.30 6.82 -7.57
CA CYS A 210 -5.99 7.64 -8.57
C CYS A 210 -7.10 6.82 -9.24
N ALA A 211 -8.16 6.53 -8.49
CA ALA A 211 -9.19 5.56 -8.85
C ALA A 211 -10.03 5.96 -10.08
N SER A 212 -9.96 7.21 -10.52
CA SER A 212 -10.67 7.74 -11.70
C SER A 212 -9.74 8.15 -12.85
N LEU A 213 -8.42 7.92 -12.72
CA LEU A 213 -7.44 8.19 -13.77
C LEU A 213 -7.63 7.15 -14.88
N SER A 214 -7.95 7.62 -16.09
CA SER A 214 -8.25 6.74 -17.24
C SER A 214 -7.07 6.56 -18.19
N ALA A 215 -6.15 7.53 -18.24
CA ALA A 215 -4.98 7.52 -19.11
C ALA A 215 -3.87 8.44 -18.59
N ILE A 216 -2.63 8.07 -18.84
CA ILE A 216 -1.45 8.92 -18.69
C ILE A 216 -0.90 9.18 -20.08
N HIS A 217 -1.13 10.38 -20.61
CA HIS A 217 -0.53 10.83 -21.86
C HIS A 217 0.83 11.46 -21.59
N VAL A 218 1.76 11.31 -22.53
CA VAL A 218 3.11 11.90 -22.42
C VAL A 218 3.40 12.64 -23.71
N ASP A 219 3.88 13.88 -23.59
CA ASP A 219 4.30 14.69 -24.73
C ASP A 219 5.37 13.96 -25.55
N SER A 220 5.28 14.02 -26.88
CA SER A 220 6.24 13.36 -27.77
C SER A 220 7.69 13.85 -27.56
N GLY A 221 7.84 15.11 -27.17
CA GLY A 221 9.11 15.75 -26.82
C GLY A 221 9.61 15.46 -25.40
N ASN A 222 8.88 14.70 -24.58
CA ASN A 222 9.36 14.33 -23.24
C ASN A 222 10.63 13.45 -23.35
N PRO A 223 11.71 13.78 -22.62
CA PRO A 223 12.98 13.07 -22.72
C PRO A 223 13.06 11.77 -21.90
N SER A 224 12.23 11.64 -20.86
CA SER A 224 12.32 10.57 -19.85
C SER A 224 11.26 9.48 -20.01
N TYR A 225 10.08 9.84 -20.53
CA TYR A 225 8.89 9.00 -20.53
C TYR A 225 8.24 8.92 -21.91
N CYS A 226 7.39 7.92 -22.08
CA CYS A 226 6.43 7.86 -23.17
C CYS A 226 5.13 7.19 -22.69
N SER A 227 4.09 7.27 -23.52
CA SER A 227 2.81 6.62 -23.28
C SER A 227 2.47 5.72 -24.45
N VAL A 228 2.02 4.50 -24.14
CA VAL A 228 1.43 3.56 -25.11
C VAL A 228 0.03 3.24 -24.63
N ASP A 229 -0.98 3.60 -25.42
CA ASP A 229 -2.41 3.42 -25.09
C ASP A 229 -2.81 3.96 -23.70
N GLY A 230 -2.18 5.05 -23.25
CA GLY A 230 -2.46 5.66 -21.93
C GLY A 230 -1.74 4.99 -20.76
N VAL A 231 -0.90 3.99 -21.01
CA VAL A 231 0.00 3.36 -20.02
C VAL A 231 1.35 4.06 -20.07
N LEU A 232 1.92 4.37 -18.91
CA LEU A 232 3.19 5.07 -18.75
C LEU A 232 4.37 4.10 -18.83
N LEU A 233 5.36 4.44 -19.64
CA LEU A 233 6.64 3.74 -19.76
C LEU A 233 7.81 4.74 -19.71
N ASN A 234 9.01 4.24 -19.48
CA ASN A 234 10.21 5.03 -19.73
C ASN A 234 10.37 5.32 -21.24
N LYS A 235 11.21 6.30 -21.60
CA LYS A 235 11.33 6.75 -23.01
C LYS A 235 11.77 5.64 -23.96
N SER A 236 12.62 4.73 -23.51
CA SER A 236 13.12 3.58 -24.28
C SER A 236 12.13 2.42 -24.39
N GLN A 237 10.97 2.49 -23.71
CA GLN A 237 10.00 1.39 -23.61
C GLN A 237 10.61 0.07 -23.12
N THR A 238 11.63 0.15 -22.25
CA THR A 238 12.21 -1.02 -21.59
C THR A 238 11.58 -1.29 -20.23
N THR A 239 10.93 -0.27 -19.64
CA THR A 239 10.31 -0.35 -18.31
C THR A 239 8.88 0.14 -18.39
N LEU A 240 7.93 -0.71 -18.02
CA LEU A 240 6.52 -0.35 -17.83
C LEU A 240 6.33 0.14 -16.39
N ILE A 241 5.91 1.39 -16.25
CA ILE A 241 5.91 2.11 -14.97
C ILE A 241 4.52 2.06 -14.32
N GLN A 242 3.49 2.50 -15.04
CA GLN A 242 2.15 2.64 -14.47
C GLN A 242 1.05 2.53 -15.52
N CYS A 243 0.11 1.62 -15.28
CA CYS A 243 -1.19 1.55 -15.89
C CYS A 243 -2.22 2.22 -14.96
N PRO A 244 -3.11 3.09 -15.47
CA PRO A 244 -4.14 3.72 -14.65
C PRO A 244 -5.11 2.72 -13.99
N GLU A 245 -5.57 2.97 -12.78
CA GLU A 245 -6.50 2.07 -12.06
C GLU A 245 -7.83 1.90 -12.80
N PHE A 246 -8.29 2.93 -13.53
CA PHE A 246 -9.52 2.90 -14.33
C PHE A 246 -9.31 2.39 -15.76
N TYR A 247 -8.11 1.89 -16.09
CA TYR A 247 -7.85 1.27 -17.39
C TYR A 247 -8.77 0.06 -17.60
N SER A 248 -9.31 -0.09 -18.83
CA SER A 248 -10.22 -1.17 -19.17
C SER A 248 -9.92 -1.79 -20.53
N GLY A 249 -10.25 -3.07 -20.68
CA GLY A 249 -9.99 -3.84 -21.89
C GLY A 249 -8.67 -4.61 -21.84
N SER A 250 -8.05 -4.84 -22.99
CA SER A 250 -6.78 -5.56 -23.11
C SER A 250 -5.61 -4.59 -23.24
N PHE A 251 -4.41 -5.06 -22.90
CA PHE A 251 -3.17 -4.33 -23.12
C PHE A 251 -2.07 -5.26 -23.66
N VAL A 252 -1.38 -4.81 -24.71
CA VAL A 252 -0.23 -5.52 -25.28
C VAL A 252 1.04 -4.79 -24.83
N ILE A 253 1.79 -5.42 -23.94
CA ILE A 253 3.05 -4.84 -23.46
C ILE A 253 4.05 -4.82 -24.64
N PRO A 254 4.70 -3.69 -24.96
CA PRO A 254 5.66 -3.60 -26.05
C PRO A 254 6.79 -4.63 -25.92
N ALA A 255 7.19 -5.25 -27.04
CA ALA A 255 8.23 -6.29 -27.07
C ALA A 255 9.64 -5.79 -26.68
N THR A 256 9.82 -4.49 -26.47
CA THR A 256 11.04 -3.88 -25.93
C THR A 256 11.09 -3.89 -24.41
N VAL A 257 9.95 -4.11 -23.73
CA VAL A 257 9.87 -4.09 -22.26
C VAL A 257 10.59 -5.31 -21.71
N THR A 258 11.51 -5.04 -20.79
CA THR A 258 12.24 -6.05 -20.01
C THR A 258 11.77 -6.10 -18.56
N ASP A 259 11.25 -4.99 -18.05
CA ASP A 259 10.90 -4.81 -16.64
C ASP A 259 9.49 -4.24 -16.48
N ILE A 260 8.67 -4.88 -15.65
CA ILE A 260 7.38 -4.36 -15.19
C ILE A 260 7.55 -3.92 -13.73
N GLU A 261 7.35 -2.64 -13.44
CA GLU A 261 7.55 -2.09 -12.11
C GLU A 261 6.59 -2.64 -11.05
N SER A 262 6.96 -2.42 -9.78
CA SER A 262 6.13 -2.80 -8.64
C SER A 262 4.79 -2.07 -8.68
N GLY A 263 3.69 -2.83 -8.68
CA GLY A 263 2.35 -2.28 -8.72
C GLY A 263 1.95 -1.64 -10.06
N ALA A 264 2.67 -1.89 -11.16
CA ALA A 264 2.42 -1.21 -12.42
C ALA A 264 0.98 -1.35 -12.95
N PHE A 265 0.31 -2.49 -12.72
CA PHE A 265 -1.12 -2.72 -13.03
C PHE A 265 -1.97 -2.88 -11.75
N GLN A 266 -1.47 -2.43 -10.60
CA GLN A 266 -2.20 -2.57 -9.34
C GLN A 266 -3.56 -1.90 -9.45
N LYS A 267 -4.62 -2.63 -9.08
CA LYS A 267 -6.03 -2.21 -9.11
C LYS A 267 -6.56 -1.81 -10.49
N CYS A 268 -5.94 -2.25 -11.60
CA CYS A 268 -6.54 -2.16 -12.92
C CYS A 268 -7.75 -3.11 -13.02
N GLN A 269 -8.87 -2.73 -12.40
CA GLN A 269 -10.04 -3.61 -12.23
C GLN A 269 -10.78 -3.87 -13.55
N GLY A 270 -10.61 -3.00 -14.55
CA GLY A 270 -11.16 -3.17 -15.90
C GLY A 270 -10.25 -3.96 -16.85
N LEU A 271 -9.01 -4.28 -16.46
CA LEU A 271 -8.07 -5.04 -17.30
C LEU A 271 -8.55 -6.48 -17.44
N THR A 272 -8.92 -6.88 -18.65
CA THR A 272 -9.46 -8.22 -18.95
C THR A 272 -8.40 -9.19 -19.45
N ASP A 273 -7.38 -8.67 -20.14
CA ASP A 273 -6.30 -9.45 -20.74
C ASP A 273 -5.00 -8.63 -20.79
N VAL A 274 -3.87 -9.30 -20.63
CA VAL A 274 -2.54 -8.69 -20.77
C VAL A 274 -1.60 -9.64 -21.52
N SER A 275 -1.05 -9.15 -22.62
CA SER A 275 -0.04 -9.88 -23.38
C SER A 275 1.36 -9.46 -22.92
N ILE A 276 2.02 -10.34 -22.17
CA ILE A 276 3.39 -10.13 -21.66
C ILE A 276 4.38 -10.78 -22.63
N PRO A 277 5.31 -10.02 -23.25
CA PRO A 277 6.28 -10.58 -24.19
C PRO A 277 7.42 -11.33 -23.49
N ASP A 278 8.06 -12.26 -24.20
CA ASP A 278 9.20 -13.06 -23.68
C ASP A 278 10.45 -12.22 -23.37
N SER A 279 10.49 -10.97 -23.81
CA SER A 279 11.53 -9.99 -23.44
C SER A 279 11.48 -9.60 -21.96
N VAL A 280 10.32 -9.74 -21.31
CA VAL A 280 10.15 -9.42 -19.88
C VAL A 280 10.86 -10.47 -19.03
N THR A 281 11.87 -10.03 -18.30
CA THR A 281 12.65 -10.86 -17.38
C THR A 281 12.30 -10.61 -15.92
N SER A 282 11.63 -9.48 -15.62
CA SER A 282 11.27 -9.07 -14.27
C SER A 282 9.84 -8.55 -14.18
N ILE A 283 9.09 -9.06 -13.21
CA ILE A 283 7.75 -8.58 -12.84
C ILE A 283 7.77 -8.22 -11.35
N GLY A 284 7.61 -6.94 -11.04
CA GLY A 284 7.72 -6.42 -9.69
C GLY A 284 6.64 -6.94 -8.72
N PRO A 285 6.89 -6.83 -7.40
CA PRO A 285 5.88 -7.01 -6.36
C PRO A 285 4.56 -6.31 -6.67
N MET A 286 3.44 -6.97 -6.37
CA MET A 286 2.09 -6.41 -6.52
C MET A 286 1.70 -5.95 -7.95
N ALA A 287 2.49 -6.29 -8.99
CA ALA A 287 2.29 -5.74 -10.34
C ALA A 287 0.85 -5.88 -10.86
N PHE A 288 0.16 -6.99 -10.63
CA PHE A 288 -1.22 -7.22 -11.05
C PHE A 288 -2.19 -7.36 -9.87
N ARG A 289 -1.81 -6.90 -8.66
CA ARG A 289 -2.67 -6.99 -7.47
C ARG A 289 -4.02 -6.33 -7.75
N ASN A 290 -5.12 -6.99 -7.37
CA ASN A 290 -6.49 -6.53 -7.55
C ASN A 290 -6.90 -6.30 -9.02
N CYS A 291 -6.25 -6.94 -10.01
CA CYS A 291 -6.74 -7.00 -11.39
C CYS A 291 -7.96 -7.93 -11.48
N SER A 292 -9.09 -7.52 -10.90
CA SER A 292 -10.24 -8.40 -10.67
C SER A 292 -10.98 -8.88 -11.93
N SER A 293 -10.74 -8.26 -13.09
CA SER A 293 -11.28 -8.68 -14.38
C SER A 293 -10.36 -9.59 -15.20
N LEU A 294 -9.11 -9.77 -14.77
CA LEU A 294 -8.11 -10.52 -15.51
C LEU A 294 -8.41 -12.03 -15.44
N VAL A 295 -8.57 -12.67 -16.60
CA VAL A 295 -9.03 -14.07 -16.68
C VAL A 295 -7.88 -15.05 -16.92
N HIS A 296 -6.91 -14.66 -17.74
CA HIS A 296 -5.76 -15.46 -18.11
C HIS A 296 -4.50 -14.60 -18.13
N VAL A 297 -3.37 -15.21 -17.78
CA VAL A 297 -2.05 -14.60 -17.93
C VAL A 297 -1.09 -15.67 -18.41
N LYS A 298 -0.43 -15.38 -19.54
CA LYS A 298 0.75 -16.13 -19.98
C LYS A 298 1.98 -15.41 -19.46
N LEU A 299 2.78 -16.11 -18.66
CA LEU A 299 4.04 -15.57 -18.14
C LEU A 299 5.18 -15.77 -19.15
N PRO A 300 6.18 -14.86 -19.19
CA PRO A 300 7.36 -15.01 -20.04
C PRO A 300 8.10 -16.31 -19.78
N ALA A 301 8.57 -16.97 -20.83
CA ALA A 301 9.25 -18.27 -20.70
C ALA A 301 10.57 -18.22 -19.89
N SER A 302 11.19 -17.04 -19.79
CA SER A 302 12.44 -16.79 -19.06
C SER A 302 12.23 -16.34 -17.61
N LEU A 303 10.99 -16.09 -17.17
CA LEU A 303 10.71 -15.54 -15.85
C LEU A 303 11.10 -16.53 -14.75
N GLU A 304 12.02 -16.12 -13.87
CA GLU A 304 12.53 -16.99 -12.80
C GLU A 304 11.76 -16.84 -11.50
N ARG A 305 11.04 -15.72 -11.32
CA ARG A 305 10.44 -15.32 -10.05
C ARG A 305 9.06 -14.71 -10.24
N ILE A 306 8.10 -15.17 -9.43
CA ILE A 306 6.84 -14.47 -9.20
C ILE A 306 6.93 -13.87 -7.81
N GLU A 307 6.93 -12.55 -7.73
CA GLU A 307 7.17 -11.81 -6.50
C GLU A 307 5.94 -11.79 -5.55
N ILE A 308 6.14 -11.16 -4.38
CA ILE A 308 5.09 -11.02 -3.36
C ILE A 308 3.84 -10.34 -3.93
N SER A 309 2.68 -10.96 -3.68
CA SER A 309 1.36 -10.45 -4.05
C SER A 309 1.16 -10.10 -5.53
N THR A 310 1.97 -10.62 -6.47
CA THR A 310 1.92 -10.22 -7.89
C THR A 310 0.53 -10.33 -8.50
N PHE A 311 -0.23 -11.40 -8.22
CA PHE A 311 -1.61 -11.64 -8.69
C PHE A 311 -2.61 -11.72 -7.53
N LEU A 312 -2.30 -11.12 -6.37
CA LEU A 312 -3.20 -11.10 -5.21
C LEU A 312 -4.57 -10.53 -5.60
N SER A 313 -5.64 -11.26 -5.28
CA SER A 313 -7.04 -10.89 -5.53
C SER A 313 -7.37 -10.67 -7.03
N CYS A 314 -6.66 -11.37 -7.93
CA CYS A 314 -7.10 -11.57 -9.32
C CYS A 314 -8.25 -12.60 -9.35
N VAL A 315 -9.41 -12.20 -8.84
CA VAL A 315 -10.53 -13.12 -8.52
C VAL A 315 -11.08 -13.91 -9.70
N ARG A 316 -10.89 -13.44 -10.94
CA ARG A 316 -11.32 -14.12 -12.18
C ARG A 316 -10.22 -14.92 -12.88
N LEU A 317 -8.99 -14.90 -12.35
CA LEU A 317 -7.86 -15.61 -12.93
C LEU A 317 -8.08 -17.12 -12.79
N ALA A 318 -8.49 -17.76 -13.88
CA ALA A 318 -8.91 -19.16 -13.88
C ALA A 318 -7.75 -20.13 -14.13
N SER A 319 -6.75 -19.69 -14.91
CA SER A 319 -5.56 -20.48 -15.21
C SER A 319 -4.32 -19.60 -15.33
N VAL A 320 -3.17 -20.17 -14.97
CA VAL A 320 -1.85 -19.57 -15.11
C VAL A 320 -0.88 -20.66 -15.54
N GLU A 321 -0.15 -20.42 -16.64
CA GLU A 321 0.95 -21.28 -17.07
C GLU A 321 2.23 -20.79 -16.40
N LEU A 322 2.75 -21.58 -15.45
CA LEU A 322 4.03 -21.28 -14.80
C LEU A 322 5.18 -21.65 -15.75
N PRO A 323 6.17 -20.76 -15.97
CA PRO A 323 7.26 -21.02 -16.91
C PRO A 323 8.24 -22.06 -16.35
N SER A 324 8.87 -22.82 -17.23
CA SER A 324 9.83 -23.88 -16.85
C SER A 324 11.13 -23.38 -16.23
N SER A 325 11.39 -22.07 -16.26
CA SER A 325 12.50 -21.40 -15.57
C SER A 325 12.15 -20.99 -14.14
N LEU A 326 10.87 -21.06 -13.73
CA LEU A 326 10.40 -20.50 -12.48
C LEU A 326 11.01 -21.23 -11.28
N THR A 327 11.75 -20.51 -10.44
CA THR A 327 12.39 -21.05 -9.23
C THR A 327 11.67 -20.63 -7.95
N TYR A 328 10.93 -19.51 -7.98
CA TYR A 328 10.37 -18.88 -6.79
C TYR A 328 8.93 -18.39 -6.98
N ILE A 329 8.06 -18.71 -6.02
CA ILE A 329 6.71 -18.15 -5.87
C ILE A 329 6.60 -17.41 -4.53
N GLY A 330 6.34 -16.11 -4.61
CA GLY A 330 6.31 -15.18 -3.49
C GLY A 330 5.12 -15.34 -2.56
N SER A 331 5.23 -14.74 -1.37
CA SER A 331 4.15 -14.80 -0.38
C SER A 331 2.89 -14.15 -0.96
N THR A 332 1.73 -14.79 -0.76
CA THR A 332 0.43 -14.30 -1.26
C THR A 332 0.36 -14.03 -2.78
N ALA A 333 1.29 -14.57 -3.58
CA ALA A 333 1.40 -14.29 -5.01
C ALA A 333 0.09 -14.48 -5.79
N PHE A 334 -0.68 -15.53 -5.45
CA PHE A 334 -1.98 -15.86 -6.01
C PHE A 334 -3.08 -15.92 -4.95
N ARG A 335 -2.88 -15.27 -3.79
CA ARG A 335 -3.88 -15.30 -2.73
C ARG A 335 -5.19 -14.69 -3.23
N GLU A 336 -6.33 -15.26 -2.87
CA GLU A 336 -7.66 -14.82 -3.33
C GLU A 336 -7.87 -14.90 -4.86
N CYS A 337 -7.09 -15.69 -5.59
CA CYS A 337 -7.43 -16.11 -6.95
C CYS A 337 -8.53 -17.18 -6.91
N ILE A 338 -9.74 -16.77 -6.53
CA ILE A 338 -10.85 -17.68 -6.22
C ILE A 338 -11.33 -18.50 -7.43
N SER A 339 -11.03 -18.10 -8.67
CA SER A 339 -11.34 -18.88 -9.88
C SER A 339 -10.25 -19.87 -10.29
N LEU A 340 -9.05 -19.83 -9.69
CA LEU A 340 -7.94 -20.70 -10.07
C LEU A 340 -8.26 -22.16 -9.69
N SER A 341 -8.49 -23.01 -10.69
CA SER A 341 -8.97 -24.38 -10.47
C SER A 341 -7.87 -25.42 -10.28
N SER A 342 -6.70 -25.17 -10.86
CA SER A 342 -5.55 -26.06 -10.83
C SER A 342 -4.26 -25.29 -11.02
N ILE A 343 -3.17 -25.82 -10.51
CA ILE A 343 -1.83 -25.29 -10.76
C ILE A 343 -0.84 -26.46 -10.94
N SER A 344 0.07 -26.33 -11.89
CA SER A 344 1.19 -27.26 -12.07
C SER A 344 2.49 -26.59 -11.68
N ILE A 345 3.20 -27.17 -10.71
CA ILE A 345 4.48 -26.67 -10.21
C ILE A 345 5.61 -27.22 -11.10
N PRO A 346 6.41 -26.35 -11.75
CA PRO A 346 7.44 -26.77 -12.70
C PRO A 346 8.62 -27.46 -12.01
N ALA A 347 9.40 -28.27 -12.76
CA ALA A 347 10.55 -28.99 -12.23
C ALA A 347 11.63 -28.10 -11.60
N SER A 348 11.74 -26.86 -12.08
CA SER A 348 12.67 -25.84 -11.60
C SER A 348 12.29 -25.22 -10.26
N ALA A 349 11.04 -25.36 -9.79
CA ALA A 349 10.58 -24.66 -8.60
C ALA A 349 11.34 -25.13 -7.35
N VAL A 350 11.97 -24.17 -6.67
CA VAL A 350 12.76 -24.38 -5.46
C VAL A 350 12.02 -23.93 -4.22
N SER A 351 11.27 -22.84 -4.32
CA SER A 351 10.61 -22.24 -3.16
C SER A 351 9.22 -21.73 -3.49
N ILE A 352 8.25 -22.12 -2.65
CA ILE A 352 6.88 -21.63 -2.65
C ILE A 352 6.63 -21.06 -1.27
N SER A 353 6.49 -19.74 -1.20
CA SER A 353 6.30 -19.03 0.06
C SER A 353 4.95 -19.36 0.69
N SER A 354 4.86 -19.21 2.01
CA SER A 354 3.61 -19.42 2.74
C SER A 354 2.49 -18.54 2.18
N SER A 355 1.28 -19.09 2.18
CA SER A 355 0.06 -18.43 1.67
C SER A 355 0.08 -18.02 0.20
N ALA A 356 1.03 -18.50 -0.63
CA ALA A 356 1.10 -18.18 -2.06
C ALA A 356 -0.23 -18.40 -2.78
N PHE A 357 -0.95 -19.49 -2.45
CA PHE A 357 -2.25 -19.84 -3.01
C PHE A 357 -3.37 -19.86 -1.94
N SER A 358 -3.21 -19.08 -0.87
CA SER A 358 -4.23 -19.03 0.18
C SER A 358 -5.54 -18.45 -0.35
N VAL A 359 -6.70 -18.96 0.08
CA VAL A 359 -8.02 -18.49 -0.36
C VAL A 359 -8.28 -18.72 -1.86
N CYS A 360 -7.55 -19.61 -2.53
CA CYS A 360 -7.89 -20.08 -3.88
C CYS A 360 -9.01 -21.14 -3.79
N THR A 361 -10.23 -20.70 -3.49
CA THR A 361 -11.34 -21.59 -3.11
C THR A 361 -11.84 -22.52 -4.22
N SER A 362 -11.49 -22.30 -5.48
CA SER A 362 -11.76 -23.24 -6.59
C SER A 362 -10.61 -24.22 -6.85
N LEU A 363 -9.48 -24.12 -6.15
CA LEU A 363 -8.31 -24.96 -6.40
C LEU A 363 -8.60 -26.40 -6.00
N ALA A 364 -8.79 -27.28 -6.99
CA ALA A 364 -9.21 -28.66 -6.82
C ALA A 364 -8.04 -29.64 -6.76
N PHE A 365 -6.94 -29.34 -7.44
CA PHE A 365 -5.72 -30.15 -7.38
C PHE A 365 -4.48 -29.32 -7.69
N ILE A 366 -3.36 -29.74 -7.11
CA ILE A 366 -2.03 -29.20 -7.37
C ILE A 366 -1.20 -30.33 -7.99
N ASP A 367 -0.68 -30.11 -9.19
CA ASP A 367 0.26 -31.01 -9.84
C ASP A 367 1.70 -30.54 -9.59
N VAL A 368 2.65 -31.47 -9.60
CA VAL A 368 4.08 -31.18 -9.49
C VAL A 368 4.80 -32.03 -10.52
N GLU A 369 5.57 -31.40 -11.40
CA GLU A 369 6.34 -32.11 -12.41
C GLU A 369 7.27 -33.15 -11.76
N ALA A 370 7.33 -34.35 -12.35
CA ALA A 370 8.03 -35.49 -11.75
C ALA A 370 9.51 -35.22 -11.45
N ALA A 371 10.15 -34.40 -12.29
CA ALA A 371 11.55 -33.99 -12.17
C ALA A 371 11.80 -32.92 -11.09
N ASN A 372 10.75 -32.36 -10.46
CA ASN A 372 10.93 -31.37 -9.40
C ASN A 372 11.70 -31.99 -8.22
N ALA A 373 12.78 -31.34 -7.79
CA ALA A 373 13.66 -31.83 -6.73
C ALA A 373 13.19 -31.51 -5.31
N ASN A 374 12.29 -30.53 -5.15
CA ASN A 374 11.94 -29.91 -3.86
C ASN A 374 10.51 -30.22 -3.41
N PHE A 375 9.60 -30.49 -4.34
CA PHE A 375 8.18 -30.71 -4.08
C PHE A 375 7.69 -32.03 -4.67
N SER A 376 6.54 -32.48 -4.16
CA SER A 376 5.78 -33.59 -4.74
C SER A 376 4.29 -33.36 -4.54
N SER A 377 3.47 -33.93 -5.41
CA SER A 377 2.03 -34.00 -5.21
C SER A 377 1.59 -35.42 -4.90
N GLN A 378 0.64 -35.57 -3.98
CA GLN A 378 -0.06 -36.82 -3.74
C GLN A 378 -1.55 -36.55 -3.54
N GLY A 379 -2.38 -37.09 -4.44
CA GLY A 379 -3.83 -36.86 -4.40
C GLY A 379 -4.21 -35.38 -4.57
N GLY A 380 -3.39 -34.61 -5.31
CA GLY A 380 -3.60 -33.17 -5.51
C GLY A 380 -3.14 -32.29 -4.34
N VAL A 381 -2.59 -32.86 -3.26
CA VAL A 381 -2.04 -32.14 -2.11
C VAL A 381 -0.55 -31.92 -2.31
N LEU A 382 -0.08 -30.70 -2.03
CA LEU A 382 1.32 -30.30 -2.19
C LEU A 382 2.14 -30.62 -0.94
N PHE A 383 3.26 -31.30 -1.16
CA PHE A 383 4.26 -31.62 -0.15
C PHE A 383 5.65 -31.17 -0.58
N ASP A 384 6.58 -31.15 0.36
CA ASP A 384 8.00 -31.24 0.02
C ASP A 384 8.31 -32.60 -0.62
N LYS A 385 9.51 -32.74 -1.22
CA LYS A 385 9.89 -33.94 -1.97
C LYS A 385 9.87 -35.21 -1.10
N THR A 386 10.26 -35.06 0.17
CA THR A 386 10.32 -36.14 1.16
C THR A 386 8.97 -36.45 1.81
N LYS A 387 7.94 -35.63 1.55
CA LYS A 387 6.62 -35.69 2.20
C LYS A 387 6.69 -35.58 3.73
N SER A 388 7.67 -34.83 4.22
CA SER A 388 7.80 -34.47 5.63
C SER A 388 7.01 -33.21 5.98
N THR A 389 6.74 -32.35 5.00
CA THR A 389 5.94 -31.13 5.16
C THR A 389 4.77 -31.13 4.20
N LEU A 390 3.56 -30.96 4.73
CA LEU A 390 2.37 -30.64 3.93
C LEU A 390 2.31 -29.13 3.75
N HIS A 391 2.48 -28.66 2.51
CA HIS A 391 2.54 -27.23 2.19
C HIS A 391 1.17 -26.64 1.91
N LEU A 392 0.34 -27.34 1.15
CA LEU A 392 -0.96 -26.82 0.73
C LEU A 392 -1.92 -27.97 0.39
N TYR A 393 -3.10 -27.89 0.97
CA TYR A 393 -4.27 -28.68 0.59
C TYR A 393 -5.12 -27.87 -0.41
N PRO A 394 -5.59 -28.47 -1.52
CA PRO A 394 -6.45 -27.80 -2.48
C PRO A 394 -7.80 -27.43 -1.83
N SER A 395 -8.10 -26.14 -1.68
CA SER A 395 -9.26 -25.66 -0.91
C SER A 395 -10.62 -26.13 -1.45
N ALA A 396 -10.72 -26.50 -2.73
CA ALA A 396 -11.95 -27.05 -3.32
C ALA A 396 -12.11 -28.56 -3.11
N ALA A 397 -11.09 -29.26 -2.63
CA ALA A 397 -11.23 -30.67 -2.29
C ALA A 397 -12.12 -30.85 -1.05
N SER A 398 -12.84 -31.97 -1.01
CA SER A 398 -13.92 -32.20 -0.06
C SER A 398 -13.86 -33.58 0.58
N GLY A 399 -14.54 -33.74 1.71
CA GLY A 399 -14.68 -35.01 2.41
C GLY A 399 -13.65 -35.19 3.51
N GLU A 400 -13.22 -36.43 3.74
CA GLU A 400 -12.25 -36.76 4.78
C GLU A 400 -10.83 -36.82 4.20
N TYR A 401 -9.87 -36.30 4.95
CA TYR A 401 -8.46 -36.37 4.58
C TYR A 401 -7.60 -36.90 5.72
N SER A 402 -6.73 -37.86 5.41
CA SER A 402 -5.77 -38.39 6.37
C SER A 402 -4.37 -37.93 5.97
N ILE A 403 -3.74 -37.13 6.82
CA ILE A 403 -2.37 -36.68 6.62
C ILE A 403 -1.45 -37.91 6.68
N PRO A 404 -0.56 -38.12 5.68
CA PRO A 404 0.35 -39.27 5.68
C PRO A 404 1.27 -39.30 6.91
N SER A 405 1.59 -40.50 7.42
CA SER A 405 2.49 -40.69 8.57
C SER A 405 3.95 -40.27 8.32
N SER A 406 4.32 -39.95 7.07
CA SER A 406 5.62 -39.34 6.77
C SER A 406 5.69 -37.88 7.17
N VAL A 407 4.54 -37.20 7.32
CA VAL A 407 4.46 -35.77 7.60
C VAL A 407 4.77 -35.51 9.07
N THR A 408 5.67 -34.56 9.30
CA THR A 408 6.05 -34.05 10.61
C THR A 408 5.66 -32.58 10.82
N SER A 409 5.35 -31.87 9.74
CA SER A 409 4.98 -30.46 9.75
C SER A 409 3.83 -30.13 8.81
N VAL A 410 2.89 -29.29 9.27
CA VAL A 410 1.83 -28.68 8.46
C VAL A 410 2.11 -27.19 8.33
N ALA A 411 2.26 -26.70 7.10
CA ALA A 411 2.61 -25.30 6.86
C ALA A 411 1.50 -24.31 7.28
N ALA A 412 1.88 -23.05 7.46
CA ALA A 412 0.93 -21.98 7.76
C ALA A 412 -0.09 -21.83 6.62
N SER A 413 -1.37 -21.72 6.98
CA SER A 413 -2.51 -21.66 6.04
C SER A 413 -2.66 -22.87 5.10
N ALA A 414 -2.08 -24.03 5.39
CA ALA A 414 -2.09 -25.19 4.50
C ALA A 414 -3.50 -25.72 4.16
N PHE A 415 -4.46 -25.63 5.10
CA PHE A 415 -5.87 -26.01 4.92
C PHE A 415 -6.81 -24.80 5.03
N ARG A 416 -6.30 -23.58 4.82
CA ARG A 416 -7.10 -22.36 5.03
C ARG A 416 -8.24 -22.26 4.00
N TYR A 417 -9.46 -21.95 4.45
CA TYR A 417 -10.67 -21.92 3.63
C TYR A 417 -11.02 -23.24 2.92
N SER A 418 -10.60 -24.39 3.47
CA SER A 418 -10.95 -25.71 2.93
C SER A 418 -12.34 -26.17 3.39
N SER A 419 -13.36 -25.35 3.10
CA SER A 419 -14.74 -25.50 3.60
C SER A 419 -15.42 -26.84 3.22
N GLY A 420 -14.90 -27.56 2.23
CA GLY A 420 -15.37 -28.89 1.85
C GLY A 420 -14.87 -30.03 2.74
N LEU A 421 -13.86 -29.81 3.58
CA LEU A 421 -13.32 -30.83 4.49
C LEU A 421 -14.28 -31.10 5.64
N THR A 422 -14.69 -32.36 5.78
CA THR A 422 -15.56 -32.80 6.89
C THR A 422 -14.75 -33.36 8.05
N ARG A 423 -13.53 -33.86 7.81
CA ARG A 423 -12.62 -34.41 8.82
C ARG A 423 -11.17 -34.39 8.33
N VAL A 424 -10.25 -34.02 9.22
CA VAL A 424 -8.80 -34.22 8.99
C VAL A 424 -8.25 -35.13 10.08
N THR A 425 -7.63 -36.25 9.68
CA THR A 425 -6.88 -37.13 10.59
C THR A 425 -5.43 -36.69 10.59
N ILE A 426 -4.94 -36.29 11.76
CA ILE A 426 -3.56 -35.84 11.99
C ILE A 426 -2.80 -36.96 12.72
N PRO A 427 -1.73 -37.53 12.13
CA PRO A 427 -0.94 -38.58 12.79
C PRO A 427 -0.04 -38.00 13.89
N ASP A 428 0.35 -38.84 14.86
CA ASP A 428 1.25 -38.47 15.97
C ASP A 428 2.64 -37.99 15.51
N THR A 429 3.00 -38.23 14.25
CA THR A 429 4.25 -37.75 13.65
C THR A 429 4.26 -36.24 13.42
N VAL A 430 3.08 -35.60 13.31
CA VAL A 430 2.95 -34.15 13.15
C VAL A 430 3.24 -33.45 14.48
N ILE A 431 4.41 -32.83 14.56
CA ILE A 431 4.87 -32.11 15.76
C ILE A 431 4.85 -30.59 15.58
N ASN A 432 4.65 -30.10 14.35
CA ASN A 432 4.58 -28.67 14.02
C ASN A 432 3.32 -28.37 13.21
N ILE A 433 2.54 -27.37 13.66
CA ILE A 433 1.38 -26.84 12.93
C ILE A 433 1.56 -25.33 12.79
N GLY A 434 1.65 -24.84 11.55
CA GLY A 434 1.81 -23.44 11.24
C GLY A 434 0.58 -22.60 11.60
N SER A 435 0.77 -21.28 11.72
CA SER A 435 -0.32 -20.37 12.06
C SER A 435 -1.44 -20.43 11.01
N HIS A 436 -2.68 -20.37 11.48
CA HIS A 436 -3.89 -20.40 10.63
C HIS A 436 -3.98 -21.62 9.70
N ALA A 437 -3.27 -22.72 10.00
CA ALA A 437 -3.27 -23.92 9.15
C ALA A 437 -4.68 -24.41 8.81
N PHE A 438 -5.62 -24.33 9.77
CA PHE A 438 -7.02 -24.75 9.63
C PHE A 438 -8.01 -23.59 9.83
N ALA A 439 -7.61 -22.35 9.52
CA ALA A 439 -8.51 -21.20 9.67
C ALA A 439 -9.52 -21.13 8.51
N GLU A 440 -10.75 -20.72 8.85
CA GLU A 440 -11.82 -20.40 7.89
C GLU A 440 -11.85 -18.91 7.52
#